data_AF-A0A2U8WC06-F1
#
_entry.id   AF-A0A2U8WC06-F1
#
_cell.length_a   1.000
_cell.length_b   1.000
_cell.length_c   1.000
_cell.angle_alpha   90.00
_cell.angle_beta   90.00
_cell.angle_gamma   90.00
#
_symmetry.space_group_name_H-M   'P 1'
#
loop_
_entity.id
_entity.type
_entity.pdbx_description
1 polymer ?
#
loop_
_entity_poly.entity_id
_entity_poly.type
_entity_poly.pdbx_seq_one_letter_code
_entity_poly.pdbx_strand_id
1 'polypeptide(L)'
;MTQSHPTSGATPDPNCPVSLDLLGEVYRADEYDLPEILARIPPLTRAKLAAYLYGKSHMHQLGLTVARACERDDLVRAAGEIGAVIHGQAHLKPARPAPSEPSARPGAAKPGAPRKISLGGSSAKGRSFDD
;
A
#
# COMPACT_ATOMS: atom_id res chain seq x y z
N MET A 1 -10.17 -28.93 -24.37
CA MET A 1 -11.09 -27.78 -24.57
C MET A 1 -10.30 -26.51 -24.31
N THR A 2 -9.78 -25.89 -25.37
CA THR A 2 -9.03 -24.64 -25.30
C THR A 2 -10.02 -23.53 -24.98
N GLN A 3 -9.98 -23.02 -23.76
CA GLN A 3 -10.76 -21.84 -23.38
C GLN A 3 -10.20 -20.65 -24.15
N SER A 4 -10.78 -20.37 -25.31
CA SER A 4 -10.57 -19.13 -26.05
C SER A 4 -11.27 -18.02 -25.25
N HIS A 5 -10.53 -17.31 -24.41
CA HIS A 5 -11.05 -16.09 -23.80
C HIS A 5 -11.26 -15.08 -24.93
N PRO A 6 -12.49 -14.61 -25.18
CA PRO A 6 -12.68 -13.52 -26.12
C PRO A 6 -12.13 -12.25 -25.46
N THR A 7 -10.95 -11.78 -25.89
CA THR A 7 -10.54 -10.37 -25.68
C THR A 7 -11.37 -9.50 -26.63
N SER A 8 -12.70 -9.59 -26.52
CA SER A 8 -13.65 -8.80 -27.27
C SER A 8 -13.95 -7.55 -26.46
N GLY A 9 -13.27 -6.46 -26.81
CA GLY A 9 -13.59 -5.10 -26.41
C GLY A 9 -13.57 -4.85 -24.90
N ALA A 10 -12.41 -4.49 -24.36
CA ALA A 10 -12.36 -3.77 -23.09
C ALA A 10 -13.14 -2.46 -23.26
N THR A 11 -14.42 -2.48 -22.91
CA THR A 11 -15.25 -1.28 -22.90
C THR A 11 -14.64 -0.35 -21.87
N PRO A 12 -14.29 0.90 -22.24
CA PRO A 12 -13.78 1.85 -21.27
C PRO A 12 -14.82 2.00 -20.17
N ASP A 13 -14.38 1.85 -18.92
CA ASP A 13 -15.25 2.08 -17.77
C ASP A 13 -15.81 3.50 -17.87
N PRO A 14 -17.14 3.69 -17.80
CA PRO A 14 -17.76 4.99 -18.02
C PRO A 14 -17.36 6.03 -16.96
N ASN A 15 -16.75 5.61 -15.85
CA ASN A 15 -16.25 6.47 -14.79
C ASN A 15 -14.76 6.78 -14.92
N CYS A 16 -14.07 6.27 -15.95
CA CYS A 16 -12.66 6.53 -16.14
C CYS A 16 -12.46 7.98 -16.63
N PRO A 17 -11.78 8.85 -15.86
CA PRO A 17 -11.68 10.28 -16.17
C PRO A 17 -10.66 10.60 -17.28
N VAL A 18 -9.99 9.57 -17.82
CA VAL A 18 -8.92 9.66 -18.82
C VAL A 18 -9.08 8.56 -19.87
N SER A 19 -8.48 8.79 -21.04
CA SER A 19 -8.38 7.80 -22.11
C SER A 19 -7.62 6.55 -21.66
N LEU A 20 -7.97 5.39 -22.23
CA LEU A 20 -7.30 4.11 -21.93
C LEU A 20 -5.79 4.14 -22.25
N ASP A 21 -5.39 4.91 -23.26
CA ASP A 21 -3.99 5.10 -23.64
C ASP A 21 -3.18 5.76 -22.50
N LEU A 22 -3.66 6.91 -22.00
CA LEU A 22 -3.06 7.61 -20.87
C LEU A 22 -3.09 6.78 -19.58
N LEU A 23 -4.15 6.01 -19.37
CA LEU A 23 -4.22 5.07 -18.23
C LEU A 23 -3.14 3.99 -18.35
N GLY A 24 -2.89 3.48 -19.56
CA GLY A 24 -1.84 2.52 -19.84
C GLY A 24 -0.44 3.10 -19.62
N GLU A 25 -0.23 4.36 -19.98
CA GLU A 25 1.02 5.10 -19.72
C GLU A 25 1.28 5.23 -18.22
N VAL A 26 0.29 5.71 -17.45
CA VAL A 26 0.36 5.82 -15.98
C VAL A 26 0.57 4.46 -15.30
N TYR A 27 -0.03 3.39 -15.82
CA TYR A 27 0.13 2.05 -15.26
C TYR A 27 1.53 1.45 -15.46
N ARG A 28 2.19 1.80 -16.57
CA ARG A 28 3.54 1.32 -16.91
C ARG A 28 4.64 2.24 -16.42
N ALA A 29 4.29 3.46 -16.02
CA ALA A 29 5.24 4.44 -15.53
C ALA A 29 5.91 3.99 -14.23
N ASP A 30 7.22 4.13 -14.17
CA ASP A 30 7.98 3.98 -12.94
C ASP A 30 7.88 5.24 -12.07
N GLU A 31 8.41 5.19 -10.85
CA GLU A 31 8.35 6.30 -9.89
C GLU A 31 8.98 7.62 -10.39
N TYR A 32 9.89 7.53 -11.38
CA TYR A 32 10.56 8.67 -11.99
C TYR A 32 9.76 9.29 -13.14
N ASP A 33 9.14 8.47 -13.99
CA ASP A 33 8.34 8.93 -15.14
C ASP A 33 6.93 9.39 -14.74
N LEU A 34 6.36 8.73 -13.74
CA LEU A 34 5.00 9.01 -13.26
C LEU A 34 4.77 10.51 -12.94
N PRO A 35 5.62 11.24 -12.20
CA PRO A 35 5.41 12.66 -11.94
C PRO A 35 5.45 13.52 -13.21
N GLU A 36 6.27 13.19 -14.21
CA GLU A 36 6.30 13.93 -15.48
C GLU A 36 5.03 13.72 -16.28
N ILE A 37 4.55 12.48 -16.37
CA ILE A 37 3.29 12.15 -17.04
C ILE A 37 2.13 12.88 -16.36
N LEU A 38 2.09 12.86 -15.03
CA LEU A 38 1.07 13.55 -14.23
C LEU A 38 1.14 15.07 -14.42
N ALA A 39 2.32 15.67 -14.53
CA ALA A 39 2.46 17.12 -14.73
C ALA A 39 1.77 17.63 -16.01
N ARG A 40 1.62 16.78 -17.03
CA ARG A 40 0.90 17.11 -18.28
C ARG A 40 -0.62 17.09 -18.13
N ILE A 41 -1.14 16.56 -17.03
CA ILE A 41 -2.57 16.37 -16.78
C ILE A 41 -3.08 17.51 -15.87
N PRO A 42 -4.27 18.08 -16.16
CA PRO A 42 -4.90 19.05 -15.27
C PRO A 42 -5.05 18.52 -13.83
N PRO A 43 -4.84 19.36 -12.81
CA PRO A 43 -4.81 18.93 -11.40
C PRO A 43 -6.09 18.19 -10.96
N LEU A 44 -7.26 18.72 -11.33
CA LEU A 44 -8.54 18.07 -11.01
C LEU A 44 -8.71 16.71 -11.71
N THR A 45 -8.19 16.53 -12.93
CA THR A 45 -8.25 15.26 -13.65
C THR A 45 -7.33 14.22 -13.02
N ARG A 46 -6.13 14.63 -12.55
CA ARG A 46 -5.24 13.76 -11.78
C ARG A 46 -5.89 13.27 -10.48
N ALA A 47 -6.55 14.18 -9.77
CA ALA A 47 -7.26 13.84 -8.53
C ALA A 47 -8.40 12.84 -8.78
N LYS A 48 -9.18 13.02 -9.85
CA LYS A 48 -10.19 12.04 -10.28
C LYS A 48 -9.57 10.69 -10.63
N LEU A 49 -8.43 10.68 -11.33
CA LEU A 49 -7.70 9.47 -11.67
C LEU A 49 -7.22 8.74 -10.41
N ALA A 50 -6.64 9.45 -9.45
CA ALA A 50 -6.21 8.89 -8.17
C ALA A 50 -7.38 8.22 -7.43
N ALA A 51 -8.52 8.89 -7.33
CA ALA A 51 -9.72 8.34 -6.70
C ALA A 51 -10.28 7.11 -7.43
N TYR A 52 -10.27 7.13 -8.76
CA TYR A 52 -10.68 6.00 -9.59
C TYR A 52 -9.79 4.77 -9.37
N LEU A 53 -8.47 4.96 -9.37
CA LEU A 53 -7.48 3.90 -9.12
C LEU A 53 -7.58 3.37 -7.67
N TYR A 54 -7.81 4.26 -6.72
CA TYR A 54 -7.96 3.91 -5.30
C TYR A 54 -9.15 2.97 -5.05
N GLY A 55 -10.25 3.15 -5.77
CA GLY A 55 -11.44 2.29 -5.67
C GLY A 55 -11.25 0.87 -6.24
N LYS A 56 -10.16 0.61 -6.98
CA LYS A 56 -9.87 -0.69 -7.56
C LYS A 56 -8.82 -1.44 -6.75
N SER A 57 -9.16 -2.60 -6.19
CA SER A 57 -8.28 -3.35 -5.27
C SER A 57 -6.87 -3.62 -5.83
N HIS A 58 -6.75 -3.95 -7.11
CA HIS A 58 -5.45 -4.24 -7.75
C HIS A 58 -4.67 -2.96 -8.14
N MET A 59 -5.33 -1.81 -8.25
CA MET A 59 -4.72 -0.50 -8.55
C MET A 59 -4.57 0.38 -7.32
N HIS A 60 -4.98 -0.09 -6.15
CA HIS A 60 -5.10 0.74 -4.95
C HIS A 60 -3.78 1.41 -4.57
N GLN A 61 -2.67 0.65 -4.62
CA GLN A 61 -1.34 1.19 -4.35
C GLN A 61 -0.91 2.24 -5.38
N LEU A 62 -1.20 2.01 -6.67
CA LEU A 62 -0.93 3.01 -7.71
C LEU A 62 -1.75 4.28 -7.49
N GLY A 63 -3.02 4.14 -7.10
CA GLY A 63 -3.88 5.27 -6.74
C GLY A 63 -3.31 6.11 -5.60
N LEU A 64 -2.73 5.47 -4.57
CA LEU A 64 -2.03 6.18 -3.49
C LEU A 64 -0.76 6.87 -3.98
N THR A 65 0.02 6.24 -4.86
CA THR A 65 1.21 6.86 -5.45
C THR A 65 0.85 8.11 -6.26
N VAL A 66 -0.18 8.03 -7.11
CA VAL A 66 -0.67 9.18 -7.88
C VAL A 66 -1.21 10.28 -6.94
N ALA A 67 -1.88 9.90 -5.85
CA ALA A 67 -2.39 10.85 -4.87
C ALA A 67 -1.29 11.64 -4.15
N ARG A 68 -0.05 11.13 -4.05
CA ARG A 68 1.09 11.89 -3.50
C ARG A 68 1.49 13.08 -4.37
N ALA A 69 1.22 13.02 -5.67
CA ALA A 69 1.49 14.09 -6.62
C ALA A 69 0.29 15.05 -6.80
N CYS A 70 -0.76 14.88 -6.00
CA CYS A 70 -1.98 15.69 -6.04
C CYS A 70 -2.15 16.50 -4.76
N GLU A 71 -2.73 17.69 -4.88
CA GLU A 71 -3.10 18.50 -3.72
C GLU A 71 -4.34 17.93 -3.02
N ARG A 72 -4.40 18.11 -1.70
CA ARG A 72 -5.55 17.65 -0.88
C ARG A 72 -6.86 18.26 -1.35
N ASP A 73 -6.86 19.54 -1.72
CA ASP A 73 -8.07 20.24 -2.14
C ASP A 73 -8.66 19.64 -3.43
N ASP A 74 -7.80 19.34 -4.42
CA ASP A 74 -8.24 18.72 -5.67
C ASP A 74 -8.81 17.30 -5.43
N LEU A 75 -8.20 16.52 -4.52
CA LEU A 75 -8.72 15.21 -4.13
C LEU A 75 -10.09 15.30 -3.47
N VAL A 76 -10.29 16.28 -2.57
CA VAL A 76 -11.59 16.52 -1.93
C VAL A 76 -12.62 17.01 -2.94
N ARG A 77 -12.24 17.86 -3.90
CA ARG A 77 -13.13 18.31 -4.98
C ARG A 77 -13.51 17.17 -5.92
N ALA A 78 -12.63 16.18 -6.12
CA ALA A 78 -12.88 15.06 -7.00
C ALA A 78 -13.72 13.94 -6.34
N ALA A 79 -13.50 13.64 -5.06
CA ALA A 79 -14.06 12.47 -4.39
C ALA A 79 -14.72 12.76 -3.02
N GLY A 80 -14.90 14.04 -2.66
CA GLY A 80 -15.48 14.44 -1.38
C GLY A 80 -14.59 14.07 -0.19
N GLU A 81 -15.20 13.64 0.91
CA GLU A 81 -14.50 13.28 2.15
C GLU A 81 -13.48 12.14 1.94
N ILE A 82 -13.78 11.20 1.03
CA ILE A 82 -12.86 10.13 0.65
C ILE A 82 -11.54 10.70 0.09
N GLY A 83 -11.58 11.83 -0.61
CA GLY A 83 -10.38 12.51 -1.09
C GLY A 83 -9.41 12.92 0.01
N ALA A 84 -9.94 13.37 1.16
CA ALA A 84 -9.12 13.69 2.33
C ALA A 84 -8.48 12.43 2.94
N VAL A 85 -9.21 11.31 2.95
CA VAL A 85 -8.70 10.01 3.42
C VAL A 85 -7.59 9.50 2.51
N ILE A 86 -7.78 9.55 1.19
CA ILE A 86 -6.79 9.15 0.19
C ILE A 86 -5.50 9.96 0.38
N HIS A 87 -5.60 11.29 0.48
CA HIS A 87 -4.44 12.16 0.69
C HIS A 87 -3.69 11.80 1.98
N GLY A 88 -4.43 11.57 3.07
CA GLY A 88 -3.86 11.13 4.34
C GLY A 88 -3.09 9.82 4.18
N GLN A 89 -3.73 8.78 3.65
CA GLN A 89 -3.14 7.46 3.45
C GLN A 89 -1.92 7.46 2.52
N ALA A 90 -1.96 8.27 1.46
CA ALA A 90 -0.85 8.41 0.52
C ALA A 90 0.42 8.92 1.22
N HIS A 91 0.27 9.81 2.20
CA HIS A 91 1.38 10.40 2.97
C HIS A 91 1.73 9.64 4.25
N LEU A 92 0.96 8.63 4.64
CA LEU A 92 1.36 7.74 5.72
C LEU A 92 2.60 6.96 5.30
N LYS A 93 3.59 6.90 6.21
CA LYS A 93 4.76 6.06 6.01
C LYS A 93 4.27 4.61 5.92
N PRO A 94 4.55 3.88 4.83
CA PRO A 94 4.14 2.48 4.73
C PRO A 94 4.70 1.76 5.95
N ALA A 95 3.82 1.04 6.67
CA ALA A 95 4.24 0.24 7.81
C ALA A 95 5.36 -0.68 7.31
N ARG A 96 6.57 -0.49 7.84
CA ARG A 96 7.71 -1.33 7.52
C ARG A 96 7.25 -2.78 7.69
N PRO A 97 7.33 -3.65 6.67
CA PRO A 97 7.02 -5.05 6.87
C PRO A 97 7.93 -5.54 8.00
N ALA A 98 7.33 -6.14 9.04
CA ALA A 98 8.08 -6.72 10.14
C ALA A 98 9.18 -7.62 9.52
N PRO A 99 10.44 -7.53 9.98
CA PRO A 99 11.47 -8.41 9.47
C PRO A 99 10.97 -9.83 9.65
N SER A 100 10.77 -10.54 8.54
CA SER A 100 10.45 -11.96 8.56
C SER A 100 11.60 -12.62 9.32
N GLU A 101 11.32 -13.04 10.55
CA GLU A 101 12.24 -13.86 11.31
C GLU A 101 12.59 -15.05 10.41
N PRO A 102 13.88 -15.27 10.09
CA PRO A 102 14.25 -16.38 9.24
C PRO A 102 13.82 -17.66 9.95
N SER A 103 12.84 -18.33 9.35
CA SER A 103 12.36 -19.66 9.73
C SER A 103 13.56 -20.57 9.96
N ALA A 104 13.85 -20.84 11.23
CA ALA A 104 14.94 -21.68 11.66
C ALA A 104 14.68 -23.10 11.16
N ARG A 105 15.42 -23.51 10.13
CA ARG A 105 15.57 -24.91 9.75
C ARG A 105 16.19 -25.65 10.95
N PRO A 106 15.61 -26.76 11.45
CA PRO A 106 16.27 -27.58 12.45
C PRO A 106 17.28 -28.46 11.73
N GLY A 107 18.57 -28.13 11.85
CA GLY A 107 19.64 -29.04 11.43
C GLY A 107 20.89 -28.34 10.91
N ALA A 108 21.78 -27.95 11.81
CA ALA A 108 23.24 -28.07 11.68
C ALA A 108 23.90 -27.41 12.92
N ALA A 109 24.89 -28.10 13.47
CA ALA A 109 25.46 -27.86 14.79
C ALA A 109 26.48 -26.69 14.86
N LYS A 110 26.45 -26.00 16.02
CA LYS A 110 27.43 -25.23 16.84
C LYS A 110 28.91 -25.13 16.39
N PRO A 111 29.76 -24.19 16.92
CA PRO A 111 29.63 -23.49 18.23
C PRO A 111 30.04 -22.00 18.29
N GLY A 112 29.67 -21.31 19.39
CA GLY A 112 30.45 -20.15 19.86
C GLY A 112 29.67 -18.96 20.41
N ALA A 113 29.09 -19.09 21.61
CA ALA A 113 29.02 -18.02 22.63
C ALA A 113 28.23 -18.52 23.86
N PRO A 114 28.77 -18.47 25.09
CA PRO A 114 28.01 -18.82 26.27
C PRO A 114 27.00 -17.70 26.59
N ARG A 115 25.71 -17.99 26.39
CA ARG A 115 24.63 -17.15 26.92
C ARG A 115 24.46 -17.47 28.41
N LYS A 116 25.11 -16.65 29.22
CA LYS A 116 24.88 -16.48 30.66
C LYS A 116 23.38 -16.48 30.98
N ILE A 117 22.93 -17.60 31.54
CA ILE A 117 21.66 -17.78 32.23
C ILE A 117 21.67 -16.91 33.49
N SER A 118 20.83 -15.88 33.52
CA SER A 118 20.59 -15.11 34.73
C SER A 118 19.49 -15.80 35.52
N LEU A 119 19.90 -16.69 36.42
CA LEU A 119 19.06 -17.33 37.43
C LEU A 119 19.40 -16.65 38.76
N GLY A 120 18.78 -15.49 38.98
CA GLY A 120 18.96 -14.68 40.18
C GLY A 120 17.59 -14.24 40.66
N GLY A 121 17.03 -14.99 41.59
CA GLY A 121 15.72 -14.71 42.18
C GLY A 121 15.73 -13.49 43.08
N SER A 122 14.54 -13.05 43.47
CA SER A 122 14.31 -12.39 44.76
C SER A 122 12.84 -12.52 45.15
N SER A 123 12.66 -13.14 46.31
CA SER A 123 11.42 -13.42 47.02
C SER A 123 10.76 -12.15 47.57
N ALA A 124 9.44 -12.09 47.51
CA ALA A 124 8.54 -11.35 48.42
C ALA A 124 7.10 -11.63 47.92
N LYS A 125 6.05 -11.84 48.70
CA LYS A 125 5.78 -11.88 50.14
C LYS A 125 4.36 -12.48 50.21
N GLY A 126 4.15 -13.43 51.10
CA GLY A 126 2.93 -14.22 51.17
C GLY A 126 1.63 -13.44 51.41
N ARG A 127 0.54 -14.14 51.20
CA ARG A 127 -0.71 -14.06 51.97
C ARG A 127 -1.54 -15.31 51.67
N SER A 128 -1.53 -16.24 52.62
CA SER A 128 -2.61 -17.20 52.82
C SER A 128 -3.74 -16.45 53.55
N PHE A 129 -4.98 -16.65 53.11
CA PHE A 129 -6.09 -16.91 54.02
C PHE A 129 -7.23 -17.59 53.26
N ASP A 130 -7.73 -18.65 53.89
CA ASP A 130 -8.79 -19.59 53.55
C ASP A 130 -10.08 -19.11 54.21
N ASP A 131 -11.21 -19.12 53.50
CA ASP A 131 -12.54 -19.67 53.88
C ASP A 131 -13.50 -19.54 52.68
#